data_AF-A0A6V8QC27-F1
#
_entry.id   AF-A0A6V8QC27-F1
#
_cell.length_a   1.000
_cell.length_b   1.000
_cell.length_c   1.000
_cell.angle_alpha   90.00
_cell.angle_beta   90.00
_cell.angle_gamma   90.00
#
_symmetry.space_group_name_H-M   'P 1'
#
loop_
_entity.id
_entity.type
_entity.pdbx_description
1 polymer ?
#
loop_
_entity_poly.entity_id
_entity_poly.type
_entity_poly.pdbx_seq_one_letter_code
_entity_poly.pdbx_strand_id
1 'polypeptide(L)'
;EVLRQGPIVVTYKIPIPEGYTVAQVADKVQNSSPISRREFLEVAIPQRHDYPFLEGVSSLEGFLFPKTYEITEETSAEQLVDMMLAQFATETEGLDWRKAEAEGFSTYDIVKIASMIEREAHVPEERRLISGVIHNRLKQGMTLGIDATLTYWLDKWDEPLTVSDLQTDTPYNT
;
A
#
# COMPACT_ATOMS: atom_id res chain seq x y z
N GLU A 1 4.58 -47.01 20.22
CA GLU A 1 4.57 -46.58 18.80
C GLU A 1 4.33 -45.07 18.78
N VAL A 2 5.40 -44.26 18.77
CA VAL A 2 5.34 -42.80 18.92
C VAL A 2 6.15 -42.15 17.80
N LEU A 3 5.58 -42.10 16.61
CA LEU A 3 6.10 -41.33 15.46
C LEU A 3 4.89 -40.76 14.71
N ARG A 4 4.30 -39.68 15.24
CA ARG A 4 3.16 -38.98 14.60
C ARG A 4 3.18 -37.45 14.81
N GLN A 5 4.35 -36.83 14.97
CA GLN A 5 4.45 -35.39 14.81
C GLN A 5 5.61 -35.15 13.85
N GLY A 6 5.30 -34.55 12.69
CA GLY A 6 6.30 -34.05 11.77
C GLY A 6 7.18 -32.98 12.43
N PRO A 7 8.24 -32.50 11.76
CA PRO A 7 9.10 -31.47 12.33
C PRO A 7 8.27 -30.27 12.79
N ILE A 8 8.65 -29.69 13.94
CA ILE A 8 8.04 -28.45 14.44
C ILE A 8 8.39 -27.36 13.44
N VAL A 9 7.40 -26.86 12.70
CA VAL A 9 7.57 -25.73 11.79
C VAL A 9 7.33 -24.45 12.57
N VAL A 10 8.39 -23.66 12.78
CA VAL A 10 8.26 -22.34 13.40
C VAL A 10 7.53 -21.42 12.41
N THR A 11 6.46 -20.78 12.90
CA THR A 11 5.59 -19.91 12.09
C THR A 11 5.56 -18.51 12.68
N TYR A 12 5.59 -17.50 11.81
CA TYR A 12 5.51 -16.09 12.16
C TYR A 12 4.20 -15.49 11.63
N LYS A 13 3.51 -14.72 12.48
CA LYS A 13 2.30 -13.97 12.12
C LYS A 13 2.64 -12.50 11.96
N ILE A 14 2.40 -11.96 10.77
CA ILE A 14 2.73 -10.57 10.43
C ILE A 14 1.42 -9.84 10.09
N PRO A 15 0.79 -9.15 11.06
CA PRO A 15 -0.37 -8.31 10.80
C PRO A 15 0.06 -7.00 10.13
N ILE A 16 -0.38 -6.77 8.90
CA ILE A 16 -0.17 -5.52 8.15
C ILE A 16 -1.47 -4.70 8.17
N PRO A 17 -1.49 -3.53 8.83
CA PRO A 17 -2.67 -2.65 8.84
C PRO A 17 -2.90 -1.92 7.51
N GLU A 18 -4.13 -1.46 7.30
CA GLU A 18 -4.49 -0.53 6.22
C GLU A 18 -3.70 0.79 6.33
N GLY A 19 -3.49 1.45 5.19
CA GLY A 19 -2.83 2.76 5.10
C GLY A 19 -1.30 2.74 5.20
N TYR A 20 -0.67 1.61 5.53
CA TYR A 20 0.79 1.52 5.67
C TYR A 20 1.54 1.79 4.35
N THR A 21 2.66 2.51 4.44
CA THR A 21 3.61 2.62 3.32
C THR A 21 4.48 1.37 3.20
N VAL A 22 5.14 1.17 2.06
CA VAL A 22 6.09 0.05 1.86
C VAL A 22 7.20 0.07 2.93
N ALA A 23 7.68 1.25 3.32
CA ALA A 23 8.66 1.40 4.38
C ALA A 23 8.12 0.92 5.75
N GLN A 24 6.89 1.29 6.09
CA GLN A 24 6.23 0.86 7.33
C GLN A 24 5.95 -0.65 7.32
N VAL A 25 5.59 -1.23 6.16
CA VAL A 25 5.48 -2.69 5.99
C VAL A 25 6.83 -3.36 6.24
N ALA A 26 7.92 -2.84 5.67
CA ALA A 26 9.26 -3.39 5.87
C ALA A 26 9.69 -3.38 7.35
N ASP A 27 9.38 -2.30 8.07
CA ASP A 27 9.63 -2.21 9.52
C ASP A 27 8.77 -3.22 10.30
N LYS A 28 7.50 -3.40 9.92
CA LYS A 28 6.61 -4.38 10.54
C LYS A 28 7.09 -5.81 10.32
N VAL A 29 7.55 -6.13 9.11
CA VAL A 29 8.12 -7.43 8.76
C VAL A 29 9.36 -7.72 9.60
N GLN A 30 10.32 -6.80 9.64
CA GLN A 30 11.54 -6.96 10.44
C GLN A 30 11.27 -7.20 11.93
N ASN A 31 10.26 -6.55 12.48
CA ASN A 31 9.91 -6.68 13.90
C ASN A 31 9.12 -7.96 14.21
N SER A 32 8.62 -8.66 13.20
CA SER A 32 7.68 -9.79 13.37
C SER A 32 8.18 -11.11 12.75
N SER A 33 9.30 -11.09 12.02
CA SER A 33 9.87 -12.26 11.36
C SER A 33 11.40 -12.17 11.22
N PRO A 34 12.07 -13.24 10.74
CA PRO A 34 13.51 -13.24 10.47
C PRO A 34 13.92 -12.42 9.24
N ILE A 35 12.97 -11.94 8.42
CA ILE A 35 13.25 -11.18 7.20
C ILE A 35 13.65 -9.77 7.59
N SER A 36 14.85 -9.32 7.20
CA SER A 36 15.30 -7.97 7.52
C SER A 36 14.59 -6.91 6.66
N ARG A 37 14.50 -5.68 7.18
CA ARG A 37 13.95 -4.53 6.45
C ARG A 37 14.66 -4.32 5.11
N ARG A 38 15.98 -4.47 5.10
CA ARG A 38 16.80 -4.32 3.89
C ARG A 38 16.44 -5.36 2.84
N GLU A 39 16.39 -6.64 3.23
CA GLU A 39 16.04 -7.73 2.31
C GLU A 39 14.64 -7.55 1.75
N PHE A 40 13.68 -7.13 2.58
CA PHE A 40 12.32 -6.84 2.13
C PHE A 40 12.28 -5.70 1.10
N LEU A 41 12.94 -4.58 1.37
CA LEU A 41 12.95 -3.44 0.44
C LEU A 41 13.71 -3.71 -0.86
N GLU A 42 14.73 -4.58 -0.84
CA GLU A 42 15.47 -4.99 -2.05
C GLU A 42 14.57 -5.74 -3.05
N VAL A 43 13.59 -6.48 -2.54
CA VAL A 43 12.65 -7.25 -3.38
C VAL A 43 11.33 -6.51 -3.62
N ALA A 44 10.94 -5.57 -2.76
CA ALA A 44 9.71 -4.78 -2.89
C ALA A 44 9.79 -3.69 -3.99
N ILE A 45 10.22 -4.08 -5.18
CA ILE A 45 10.30 -3.22 -6.38
C ILE A 45 9.43 -3.82 -7.49
N PRO A 46 8.61 -3.02 -8.20
CA PRO A 46 7.64 -3.56 -9.17
C PRO A 46 8.26 -4.45 -10.24
N GLN A 47 9.47 -4.13 -10.71
CA GLN A 47 10.14 -4.81 -11.83
C GLN A 47 10.57 -6.25 -11.51
N ARG A 48 10.49 -6.68 -10.24
CA ARG A 48 10.79 -8.05 -9.83
C ARG A 48 9.58 -8.98 -9.86
N HIS A 49 8.39 -8.43 -10.09
CA HIS A 49 7.14 -9.17 -10.00
C HIS A 49 6.36 -9.06 -11.32
N ASP A 50 5.76 -10.17 -11.75
CA ASP A 50 5.06 -10.27 -13.03
C ASP A 50 3.54 -10.22 -12.82
N TYR A 51 3.03 -9.02 -12.53
CA TYR A 51 1.61 -8.76 -12.40
C TYR A 51 1.17 -7.66 -13.38
N PRO A 52 0.09 -7.84 -14.16
CA PRO A 52 -0.35 -6.85 -15.15
C PRO A 52 -0.63 -5.46 -14.55
N PHE A 53 -1.12 -5.39 -13.31
CA PHE A 53 -1.39 -4.11 -12.64
C PHE A 53 -0.12 -3.36 -12.21
N LEU A 54 1.06 -3.95 -12.35
CA LEU A 54 2.35 -3.32 -12.07
C LEU A 54 3.01 -2.74 -13.32
N GLU A 55 2.42 -2.89 -14.51
CA GLU A 55 2.96 -2.32 -15.74
C GLU A 55 3.05 -0.78 -15.63
N GLY A 56 4.26 -0.23 -15.80
CA GLY A 56 4.52 1.21 -15.69
C GLY A 56 4.46 1.78 -14.28
N VAL A 57 4.32 0.94 -13.25
CA VAL A 57 4.29 1.35 -11.85
C VAL A 57 5.71 1.61 -11.32
N SER A 58 5.89 2.71 -10.58
CA SER A 58 7.19 3.14 -10.05
C SER A 58 7.51 2.59 -8.65
N SER A 59 6.50 2.22 -7.86
CA SER A 59 6.66 1.64 -6.52
C SER A 59 5.50 0.72 -6.16
N LEU A 60 5.72 -0.20 -5.20
CA LEU A 60 4.65 -1.07 -4.69
C LEU A 60 3.76 -0.39 -3.63
N GLU A 61 3.80 0.94 -3.53
CA GLU A 61 2.95 1.70 -2.62
C GLU A 61 1.47 1.47 -2.95
N GLY A 62 0.70 1.05 -1.94
CA GLY A 62 -0.71 0.69 -2.10
C GLY A 62 -0.99 -0.68 -2.75
N PHE A 63 0.03 -1.42 -3.19
CA PHE A 63 -0.14 -2.76 -3.78
C PHE A 63 0.13 -3.89 -2.80
N LEU A 64 0.87 -3.64 -1.72
CA LEU A 64 1.08 -4.64 -0.65
C LEU A 64 -0.18 -4.74 0.21
N PHE A 65 -1.03 -5.74 -0.07
CA PHE A 65 -2.37 -5.79 0.51
C PHE A 65 -2.35 -5.93 2.05
N PRO A 66 -3.16 -5.15 2.79
CA PRO A 66 -3.24 -5.22 4.24
C PRO A 66 -3.96 -6.49 4.70
N LYS A 67 -3.25 -7.36 5.40
CA LYS A 67 -3.76 -8.63 5.95
C LYS A 67 -2.80 -9.13 7.03
N THR A 68 -3.23 -10.14 7.79
CA THR A 68 -2.29 -10.97 8.57
C THR A 68 -1.72 -12.07 7.68
N TYR A 69 -0.41 -12.06 7.49
CA TYR A 69 0.33 -13.08 6.76
C TYR A 69 0.95 -14.08 7.72
N GLU A 70 0.88 -15.36 7.37
CA GLU A 70 1.52 -16.46 8.09
C GLU A 70 2.66 -17.01 7.24
N ILE A 71 3.88 -16.95 7.77
CA ILE A 71 5.08 -17.42 7.08
C ILE A 71 5.89 -18.37 7.95
N THR A 72 6.81 -19.10 7.33
CA THR A 72 7.75 -19.99 8.02
C THR A 72 9.16 -19.40 8.02
N GLU A 73 10.10 -20.01 8.76
CA GLU A 73 11.52 -19.62 8.68
C GLU A 73 12.12 -19.76 7.28
N GLU A 74 11.59 -20.64 6.44
CA GLU A 74 12.06 -20.87 5.08
C GLU A 74 11.48 -19.86 4.06
N THR A 75 10.48 -19.06 4.48
CA THR A 75 9.82 -18.12 3.58
C THR A 75 10.75 -16.93 3.29
N SER A 76 11.06 -16.72 2.01
CA SER A 76 11.91 -15.61 1.57
C SER A 76 11.16 -14.28 1.57
N ALA A 77 11.91 -13.18 1.54
CA ALA A 77 11.34 -11.84 1.36
C ALA A 77 10.52 -11.73 0.06
N GLU A 78 11.02 -12.32 -1.03
CA GLU A 78 10.37 -12.29 -2.34
C GLU A 78 9.04 -13.04 -2.32
N GLN A 79 9.00 -14.22 -1.69
CA GLN A 79 7.78 -14.98 -1.48
C GLN A 79 6.75 -14.20 -0.66
N LEU A 80 7.18 -13.50 0.39
CA LEU A 80 6.28 -12.67 1.19
C LEU A 80 5.70 -11.51 0.38
N VAL A 81 6.50 -10.82 -0.43
CA VAL A 81 5.99 -9.76 -1.32
C VAL A 81 5.02 -10.34 -2.35
N ASP A 82 5.34 -11.48 -2.96
CA ASP A 82 4.44 -12.16 -3.89
C ASP A 82 3.12 -12.56 -3.24
N MET A 83 3.13 -13.03 -1.99
CA MET A 83 1.90 -13.31 -1.24
C MET A 83 1.03 -12.06 -1.08
N MET A 84 1.65 -10.90 -0.82
CA MET A 84 0.94 -9.63 -0.68
C MET A 84 0.35 -9.15 -2.01
N LEU A 85 1.10 -9.29 -3.12
CA LEU A 85 0.65 -8.90 -4.45
C LEU A 85 -0.43 -9.84 -5.00
N ALA A 86 -0.30 -11.15 -4.78
CA ALA A 86 -1.33 -12.13 -5.12
C ALA A 86 -2.62 -11.87 -4.34
N GLN A 87 -2.50 -11.45 -3.07
CA GLN A 87 -3.64 -11.07 -2.26
C GLN A 87 -4.32 -9.80 -2.82
N PHE A 88 -3.55 -8.79 -3.24
CA PHE A 88 -4.09 -7.61 -3.93
C PHE A 88 -4.85 -8.01 -5.21
N ALA A 89 -4.26 -8.89 -6.03
CA ALA A 89 -4.89 -9.39 -7.24
C ALA A 89 -6.25 -10.07 -6.94
N THR A 90 -6.28 -10.90 -5.90
CA THR A 90 -7.48 -11.63 -5.47
C THR A 90 -8.59 -10.68 -5.03
N GLU A 91 -8.27 -9.70 -4.19
CA GLU A 91 -9.27 -8.80 -3.61
C GLU A 91 -9.79 -7.76 -4.63
N THR A 92 -9.04 -7.57 -5.72
CA THR A 92 -9.39 -6.62 -6.78
C THR A 92 -9.89 -7.27 -8.07
N GLU A 93 -9.97 -8.60 -8.13
CA GLU A 93 -10.38 -9.34 -9.34
C GLU A 93 -11.77 -8.92 -9.85
N GLY A 94 -12.69 -8.60 -8.93
CA GLY A 94 -14.06 -8.20 -9.26
C GLY A 94 -14.25 -6.71 -9.60
N LEU A 95 -13.21 -5.89 -9.53
CA LEU A 95 -13.32 -4.46 -9.82
C LEU A 95 -13.36 -4.20 -11.33
N ASP A 96 -14.24 -3.28 -11.75
CA ASP A 96 -14.36 -2.89 -13.15
C ASP A 96 -13.29 -1.84 -13.52
N TRP A 97 -12.05 -2.29 -13.64
CA TRP A 97 -10.91 -1.45 -14.02
C TRP A 97 -11.11 -0.70 -15.35
N ARG A 98 -11.89 -1.28 -16.28
CA ARG A 98 -12.24 -0.64 -17.56
C ARG A 98 -13.03 0.64 -17.37
N LYS A 99 -13.84 0.74 -16.31
CA LYS A 99 -14.56 1.98 -16.01
C LYS A 99 -13.60 3.09 -15.61
N ALA A 100 -12.58 2.77 -14.79
CA ALA A 100 -11.54 3.72 -14.43
C ALA A 100 -10.76 4.18 -15.67
N GLU A 101 -10.37 3.25 -16.55
CA GLU A 101 -9.69 3.57 -17.82
C GLU A 101 -10.55 4.44 -18.74
N ALA A 102 -11.85 4.18 -18.84
CA ALA A 102 -12.79 4.99 -19.61
C ALA A 102 -12.92 6.43 -19.06
N GLU A 103 -12.69 6.62 -17.77
CA GLU A 103 -12.62 7.93 -17.11
C GLU A 103 -11.21 8.54 -17.15
N GLY A 104 -10.24 7.87 -17.81
CA GLY A 104 -8.87 8.34 -18.00
C GLY A 104 -7.92 8.02 -16.84
N PHE A 105 -8.30 7.14 -15.92
CA PHE A 105 -7.47 6.74 -14.79
C PHE A 105 -6.82 5.38 -15.05
N SER A 106 -5.50 5.29 -14.83
CA SER A 106 -4.82 4.00 -14.76
C SER A 106 -5.13 3.29 -13.44
N THR A 107 -4.88 1.98 -13.36
CA THR A 107 -4.93 1.23 -12.09
C THR A 107 -4.08 1.90 -11.01
N TYR A 108 -2.90 2.41 -11.38
CA TYR A 108 -2.02 3.10 -10.44
C TYR A 108 -2.62 4.41 -9.94
N ASP A 109 -3.34 5.16 -10.78
CA ASP A 109 -4.03 6.38 -10.35
C ASP A 109 -5.17 6.08 -9.37
N ILE A 110 -5.91 4.99 -9.60
CA ILE A 110 -6.95 4.55 -8.68
C ILE A 110 -6.35 4.12 -7.34
N VAL A 111 -5.23 3.39 -7.34
CA VAL A 111 -4.53 3.02 -6.09
C VAL A 111 -4.03 4.26 -5.35
N LYS A 112 -3.48 5.26 -6.06
CA LYS A 112 -3.12 6.56 -5.46
C LYS A 112 -4.34 7.29 -4.86
N ILE A 113 -5.48 7.31 -5.56
CA ILE A 113 -6.71 7.92 -5.04
C ILE A 113 -7.22 7.15 -3.82
N ALA A 114 -7.19 5.83 -3.85
CA ALA A 114 -7.59 4.99 -2.73
C ALA A 114 -6.71 5.23 -1.50
N SER A 115 -5.39 5.38 -1.66
CA SER A 115 -4.49 5.67 -0.54
C SER A 115 -4.75 7.05 0.08
N MET A 116 -5.08 8.05 -0.76
CA MET A 116 -5.50 9.37 -0.27
C MET A 116 -6.82 9.31 0.50
N ILE A 117 -7.83 8.60 -0.02
CA ILE A 117 -9.12 8.42 0.68
C ILE A 117 -8.91 7.73 2.02
N GLU A 118 -8.08 6.68 2.05
CA GLU A 118 -7.82 5.92 3.27
C GLU A 118 -7.17 6.74 4.36
N ARG A 119 -6.28 7.67 3.99
CA ARG A 119 -5.60 8.54 4.96
C ARG A 119 -6.48 9.70 5.46
N GLU A 120 -7.43 10.15 4.65
CA GLU A 120 -8.35 11.24 5.03
C GLU A 120 -9.58 10.76 5.81
N ALA A 121 -10.05 9.54 5.55
CA ALA A 121 -11.25 9.01 6.18
C ALA A 121 -11.00 8.69 7.67
N HIS A 122 -11.78 9.31 8.56
CA HIS A 122 -11.75 8.95 9.98
C HIS A 122 -12.68 7.77 10.28
N VAL A 123 -13.77 7.64 9.50
CA VAL A 123 -14.72 6.54 9.57
C VAL A 123 -15.08 6.00 8.18
N PRO A 124 -15.46 4.71 8.05
CA PRO A 124 -15.74 4.09 6.75
C PRO A 124 -16.81 4.79 5.91
N GLU A 125 -17.79 5.43 6.54
CA GLU A 125 -18.89 6.12 5.88
C GLU A 125 -18.43 7.36 5.10
N GLU A 126 -17.33 8.00 5.51
CA GLU A 126 -16.78 9.21 4.89
C GLU A 126 -16.09 8.91 3.56
N ARG A 127 -15.56 7.69 3.38
CA ARG A 127 -14.79 7.29 2.18
C ARG A 127 -15.53 7.60 0.88
N ARG A 128 -16.86 7.39 0.83
CA ARG A 128 -17.68 7.71 -0.35
C ARG A 128 -17.78 9.21 -0.63
N LEU A 129 -17.91 10.03 0.41
CA LEU A 129 -17.98 11.47 0.27
C LEU A 129 -16.64 12.05 -0.16
N ILE A 130 -15.55 11.61 0.47
CA ILE A 130 -14.17 12.01 0.15
C ILE A 130 -13.84 11.65 -1.31
N SER A 131 -14.16 10.42 -1.74
CA SER A 131 -14.01 9.99 -3.13
C SER A 131 -14.74 10.94 -4.10
N GLY A 132 -16.00 11.29 -3.79
CA GLY A 132 -16.77 12.24 -4.60
C GLY A 132 -16.11 13.62 -4.70
N VAL A 133 -15.55 14.14 -3.60
CA VAL A 133 -14.83 15.42 -3.60
C VAL A 133 -13.56 15.35 -4.46
N ILE A 134 -12.76 14.30 -4.31
CA ILE A 134 -11.53 14.11 -5.09
C ILE A 134 -11.83 14.07 -6.58
N HIS A 135 -12.76 13.22 -7.02
CA HIS A 135 -13.12 13.12 -8.43
C HIS A 135 -13.71 14.43 -8.99
N ASN A 136 -14.49 15.17 -8.19
CA ASN A 136 -15.02 16.46 -8.61
C ASN A 136 -13.93 17.51 -8.82
N ARG A 137 -12.92 17.55 -7.94
CA ARG A 137 -11.77 18.47 -8.06
C ARG A 137 -10.89 18.12 -9.25
N LEU A 138 -10.59 16.84 -9.44
CA LEU A 138 -9.83 16.35 -10.61
C LEU A 138 -10.54 16.74 -11.93
N LYS A 139 -11.86 16.56 -12.02
CA LYS A 139 -12.65 16.95 -13.20
C LYS A 139 -12.64 18.46 -13.46
N GLN A 140 -12.44 19.28 -12.44
CA GLN A 140 -12.38 20.73 -12.55
C GLN A 140 -10.94 21.27 -12.66
N GLY A 141 -9.92 20.41 -12.66
CA GLY A 141 -8.53 20.82 -12.64
C GLY A 141 -8.12 21.60 -11.38
N MET A 142 -8.81 21.35 -10.26
CA MET A 142 -8.52 21.99 -8.97
C MET A 142 -7.49 21.18 -8.18
N THR A 143 -6.73 21.87 -7.31
CA THR A 143 -5.88 21.25 -6.30
C THR A 143 -6.71 20.42 -5.32
N LEU A 144 -6.18 19.27 -4.90
CA LEU A 144 -6.87 18.34 -4.00
C LEU A 144 -6.82 18.80 -2.55
N GLY A 145 -5.77 19.52 -2.14
CA GLY A 145 -5.58 19.99 -0.77
C GLY A 145 -5.61 18.86 0.25
N ILE A 146 -4.94 17.75 -0.09
CA ILE A 146 -4.89 16.54 0.75
C ILE A 146 -3.58 16.57 1.55
N ASP A 147 -3.70 16.78 2.85
CA ASP A 147 -2.54 16.90 3.74
C ASP A 147 -1.74 15.59 3.78
N ALA A 148 -2.41 14.45 3.64
CA ALA A 148 -1.79 13.13 3.63
C ALA A 148 -0.71 12.95 2.55
N THR A 149 -0.84 13.59 1.38
CA THR A 149 0.18 13.48 0.33
C THR A 149 1.45 14.25 0.70
N LEU A 150 1.30 15.40 1.36
CA LEU A 150 2.43 16.19 1.85
C LEU A 150 3.11 15.51 3.04
N THR A 151 2.33 14.90 3.95
CA THR A 151 2.86 14.08 5.04
C THR A 151 3.68 12.90 4.50
N TYR A 152 3.21 12.23 3.44
CA TYR A 152 3.98 11.18 2.77
C TYR A 152 5.32 11.69 2.24
N TRP A 153 5.34 12.86 1.61
CA TRP A 153 6.56 13.45 1.08
C TRP A 153 7.56 13.85 2.17
N LEU A 154 7.07 14.38 3.28
CA LEU A 154 7.88 14.86 4.39
C LEU A 154 8.25 13.77 5.41
N ASP A 155 7.70 12.56 5.25
CA ASP A 155 7.81 11.44 6.20
C ASP A 155 7.37 11.82 7.63
N LYS A 156 6.34 12.67 7.75
CA LYS A 156 5.85 13.26 9.00
C LYS A 156 4.58 12.59 9.54
N TRP A 157 4.59 11.27 9.70
CA TRP A 157 3.36 10.53 10.05
C TRP A 157 2.81 10.83 11.45
N ASP A 158 3.68 11.15 12.40
CA ASP A 158 3.33 11.40 13.80
C ASP A 158 3.44 12.89 14.20
N GLU A 159 3.70 13.77 13.22
CA GLU A 159 3.92 15.19 13.44
C GLU A 159 2.87 16.03 12.70
N PRO A 160 2.29 17.07 13.32
CA PRO A 160 1.40 17.99 12.62
C PRO A 160 2.18 18.77 11.56
N LEU A 161 1.57 18.94 10.39
CA LEU A 161 2.12 19.80 9.34
C LEU A 161 2.14 21.26 9.83
N THR A 162 3.28 21.91 9.61
CA THR A 162 3.45 23.33 9.90
C THR A 162 2.95 24.18 8.73
N VAL A 163 2.67 25.47 8.99
CA VAL A 163 2.31 26.42 7.92
C VAL A 163 3.40 26.50 6.83
N SER A 164 4.67 26.34 7.20
CA SER A 164 5.77 26.27 6.24
C SER A 164 5.74 25.01 5.39
N ASP A 165 5.35 23.86 5.97
CA ASP A 165 5.22 22.61 5.21
C ASP A 165 4.18 22.78 4.10
N LEU A 166 3.02 23.37 4.42
CA LEU A 166 1.91 23.61 3.48
C LEU A 166 2.28 24.53 2.31
N GLN A 167 3.35 25.31 2.42
CA GLN A 167 3.84 26.19 1.35
C GLN A 167 4.95 25.56 0.49
N THR A 168 5.31 24.30 0.74
CA THR A 168 6.38 23.62 -0.01
C THR A 168 5.90 23.27 -1.42
N ASP A 169 6.60 23.77 -2.44
CA ASP A 169 6.31 23.44 -3.84
C ASP A 169 6.84 22.05 -4.19
N THR A 170 5.95 21.06 -4.17
CA THR A 170 6.28 19.66 -4.46
C THR A 170 5.16 19.00 -5.26
N PRO A 171 5.44 17.93 -6.04
CA PRO A 171 4.40 17.16 -6.74
C PRO A 171 3.37 16.50 -5.80
N TYR A 172 3.65 16.47 -4.50
CA TYR A 172 2.81 15.87 -3.46
C TYR A 172 2.07 16.93 -2.62
N ASN A 173 2.28 18.23 -2.86
CA ASN A 173 1.45 19.29 -2.31
C ASN A 173 0.30 19.53 -3.31
N THR A 174 -0.76 18.72 -3.15
CA THR A 174 -1.79 18.51 -4.18
C THR A 174 -2.91 19.53 -4.15
#